data_AF-A0A822B7D3-F1
#
_entry.id   AF-A0A822B7D3-F1
#
_cell.length_a   1.000
_cell.length_b   1.000
_cell.length_c   1.000
_cell.angle_alpha   90.00
_cell.angle_beta   90.00
_cell.angle_gamma   90.00
#
_symmetry.space_group_name_H-M   'P 1'
#
loop_
_entity.id
_entity.type
_entity.pdbx_description
1 polymer ?
#
loop_
_entity_poly.entity_id
_entity_poly.type
_entity_poly.pdbx_seq_one_letter_code
_entity_poly.pdbx_strand_id
1 'polypeptide(L)'
;MAYNGSATNLRRHLFIKHDIAAAIYDSQLSQMKQKPAVSNDMSTPLPKIRQKQLDKAIVDCIIDDSLPFTTFTKSGMINLLKTFDPRYEPPSRFTIVSRVDDIYHKYVDEVKVS
;
A
#
# COMPACT_ATOMS: atom_id res chain seq x y z
N MET A 1 -2.69 -36.16 -0.29
CA MET A 1 -3.70 -36.17 0.80
C MET A 1 -4.02 -34.73 1.15
N ALA A 2 -5.20 -34.23 0.78
CA ALA A 2 -5.63 -32.88 1.14
C ALA A 2 -6.20 -32.91 2.56
N TYR A 3 -5.62 -32.11 3.46
CA TYR A 3 -6.11 -31.98 4.83
C TYR A 3 -7.39 -31.14 4.83
N ASN A 4 -8.54 -31.80 5.00
CA ASN A 4 -9.81 -31.13 5.26
C ASN A 4 -9.77 -30.54 6.69
N GLY A 5 -9.23 -29.33 6.82
CA GLY A 5 -9.17 -28.59 8.08
C GLY A 5 -10.56 -28.28 8.61
N SER A 6 -11.07 -29.13 9.50
CA SER A 6 -12.38 -28.97 10.13
C SER A 6 -12.33 -27.87 11.19
N ALA A 7 -13.02 -26.75 10.93
CA ALA A 7 -13.09 -25.59 11.84
C ALA A 7 -14.09 -25.77 13.00
N THR A 8 -14.61 -26.97 13.22
CA THR A 8 -15.69 -27.26 14.17
C THR A 8 -15.33 -26.91 15.62
N ASN A 9 -14.07 -27.10 16.01
CA ASN A 9 -13.61 -26.76 17.36
C ASN A 9 -13.57 -25.25 17.59
N LEU A 10 -13.11 -24.48 16.60
CA LEU A 10 -13.14 -23.02 16.66
C LEU A 10 -14.59 -22.50 16.69
N ARG A 11 -15.48 -23.08 15.86
CA ARG A 11 -16.91 -22.73 15.83
C ARG A 11 -17.58 -22.95 17.19
N ARG A 12 -17.32 -24.09 17.84
CA ARG A 12 -17.84 -24.39 19.19
C ARG A 12 -17.27 -23.42 20.24
N HIS A 13 -15.98 -23.10 20.18
CA HIS A 13 -15.35 -22.17 21.10
C HIS A 13 -15.97 -20.77 21.02
N LEU A 14 -16.12 -20.24 19.81
CA LEU A 14 -16.71 -18.91 19.58
C LEU A 14 -18.16 -18.82 20.04
N PHE A 15 -18.95 -19.87 19.81
CA PHE A 15 -20.34 -19.94 20.27
C PHE A 15 -20.43 -19.95 21.79
N ILE A 16 -19.62 -20.76 22.47
CA ILE A 16 -19.69 -20.92 23.94
C ILE A 16 -19.10 -19.71 24.68
N LYS A 17 -18.00 -19.13 24.16
CA LYS A 17 -17.24 -18.10 24.88
C LYS A 17 -17.58 -16.67 24.49
N HIS A 18 -18.11 -16.46 23.29
CA HIS A 18 -18.37 -15.12 22.77
C HIS A 18 -19.84 -14.88 22.38
N ASP A 19 -20.74 -15.85 22.62
CA ASP A 19 -22.17 -15.80 22.28
C ASP A 19 -22.43 -15.36 20.82
N ILE A 20 -21.48 -15.68 19.94
CA ILE A 20 -21.60 -15.38 18.53
C ILE A 20 -22.50 -16.45 17.94
N ALA A 21 -23.78 -16.11 17.76
CA ALA A 21 -24.75 -17.00 17.14
C ALA A 21 -24.21 -17.52 15.80
N ALA A 22 -24.34 -18.82 15.56
CA ALA A 22 -23.83 -19.49 14.38
C ALA A 22 -24.27 -18.82 13.06
N ALA A 23 -25.46 -18.23 13.04
CA ALA A 23 -26.00 -17.47 11.91
C ALA A 23 -25.25 -16.15 11.64
N ILE A 24 -24.73 -15.47 12.68
CA ILE A 24 -23.92 -14.24 12.55
C ILE A 24 -22.54 -14.58 11.99
N TYR A 25 -21.94 -15.68 12.45
CA TYR A 25 -20.67 -16.16 11.90
C TYR A 25 -20.81 -16.56 10.42
N ASP A 26 -21.84 -17.34 10.09
CA ASP A 26 -22.07 -17.77 8.70
C ASP A 26 -22.42 -16.58 7.79
N SER A 27 -23.16 -15.58 8.29
CA SER A 27 -23.46 -14.36 7.53
C SER A 27 -22.22 -13.49 7.32
N GLN A 28 -21.35 -13.31 8.31
CA GLN A 28 -20.08 -12.60 8.16
C GLN A 28 -19.12 -13.32 7.20
N LEU A 29 -19.03 -14.65 7.28
CA LEU A 29 -18.22 -15.44 6.35
C LEU A 29 -18.76 -15.33 4.92
N SER A 30 -20.08 -15.30 4.76
CA SER A 30 -20.73 -15.11 3.46
C SER A 30 -20.50 -13.71 2.91
N GLN A 31 -20.53 -12.67 3.75
CA GLN A 31 -20.20 -11.29 3.37
C GLN A 31 -18.71 -11.12 3.01
N MET A 32 -17.80 -11.80 3.70
CA MET A 32 -16.37 -11.83 3.32
C MET A 32 -16.17 -12.49 1.95
N LYS A 33 -16.93 -13.54 1.63
CA LYS A 33 -16.90 -14.20 0.31
C LYS A 33 -17.60 -13.41 -0.79
N GLN A 34 -18.54 -12.54 -0.42
CA GLN A 34 -19.31 -11.68 -1.33
C GLN A 34 -18.78 -10.25 -1.44
N LYS A 35 -17.63 -9.93 -0.84
CA LYS A 35 -16.97 -8.65 -1.12
C LYS A 35 -16.77 -8.60 -2.64
N PRO A 36 -17.41 -7.66 -3.36
CA PRO A 36 -17.24 -7.60 -4.80
C PRO A 36 -15.75 -7.42 -5.02
N ALA A 37 -15.13 -8.37 -5.74
CA ALA A 37 -13.85 -8.11 -6.34
C ALA A 37 -14.10 -6.89 -7.24
N VAL A 38 -13.70 -5.71 -6.77
CA VAL A 38 -13.53 -4.57 -7.67
C VAL A 38 -12.64 -5.13 -8.76
N SER A 39 -13.17 -5.21 -9.97
CA SER A 39 -12.43 -5.65 -11.14
C SER A 39 -11.37 -4.59 -11.38
N ASN A 40 -10.28 -4.67 -10.61
CA ASN A 40 -9.04 -3.99 -10.88
C ASN A 40 -8.55 -4.66 -12.16
N ASP A 41 -8.93 -4.09 -13.29
CA ASP A 41 -8.27 -4.40 -14.55
C ASP A 41 -6.83 -3.89 -14.44
N MET A 42 -6.01 -4.74 -13.81
CA MET A 42 -4.57 -4.59 -13.60
C MET A 42 -3.78 -4.66 -14.91
N SER A 43 -4.47 -4.93 -16.04
CA SER A 43 -3.89 -4.88 -17.38
C SER A 43 -3.49 -3.46 -17.79
N THR A 44 -4.21 -2.46 -17.28
CA THR A 44 -3.98 -1.07 -17.67
C THR A 44 -2.85 -0.43 -16.85
N PRO A 45 -1.77 0.07 -17.48
CA PRO A 45 -0.67 0.70 -16.78
C PRO A 45 -1.15 1.96 -16.04
N LEU A 46 -0.50 2.28 -14.91
CA LEU A 46 -0.82 3.46 -14.12
C LEU A 46 -0.69 4.72 -15.00
N PRO A 47 -1.70 5.62 -15.03
CA PRO A 47 -1.60 6.86 -15.80
C PRO A 47 -0.36 7.66 -15.38
N LYS A 48 0.42 8.14 -16.37
CA LYS A 48 1.68 8.88 -16.12
C LYS A 48 1.51 10.07 -15.17
N ILE A 49 0.36 10.75 -15.24
CA ILE A 49 0.02 11.87 -14.34
C ILE A 49 -0.05 11.38 -12.89
N ARG A 50 -0.72 10.25 -12.66
CA ARG A 50 -0.85 9.66 -11.32
C ARG A 50 0.50 9.18 -10.79
N GLN A 51 1.32 8.58 -11.64
CA GLN A 51 2.68 8.18 -11.28
C GLN A 51 3.51 9.38 -10.83
N LYS A 52 3.50 10.48 -11.59
CA LYS A 52 4.21 11.73 -11.22
C LYS A 52 3.74 12.29 -9.87
N GLN A 53 2.43 12.25 -9.60
CA GLN A 53 1.87 12.70 -8.31
C GLN A 53 2.36 11.84 -7.14
N LEU A 54 2.35 10.51 -7.30
CA LEU A 54 2.82 9.59 -6.27
C LEU A 54 4.33 9.74 -6.05
N ASP A 55 5.11 9.83 -7.12
CA ASP A 55 6.55 10.05 -6.99
C ASP A 55 6.87 11.37 -6.29
N LYS A 56 6.11 12.45 -6.58
CA LYS A 56 6.26 13.73 -5.88
C LYS A 56 5.96 13.57 -4.40
N ALA A 57 4.86 12.91 -4.04
CA ALA A 57 4.51 12.68 -2.64
C ALA A 57 5.59 11.89 -1.88
N ILE A 58 6.23 10.91 -2.54
CA ILE A 58 7.38 10.20 -1.96
C ILE A 58 8.56 11.13 -1.71
N VAL A 59 8.92 11.96 -2.69
CA VAL A 59 10.04 12.91 -2.55
C VAL A 59 9.75 13.93 -1.45
N ASP A 60 8.54 14.48 -1.42
CA ASP A 60 8.12 15.43 -0.39
C ASP A 60 8.20 14.78 1.01
N CYS A 61 7.69 13.56 1.19
CA CYS A 61 7.80 12.83 2.46
C CYS A 61 9.26 12.57 2.88
N ILE A 62 10.15 12.28 1.93
CA ILE A 62 11.58 12.12 2.22
C ILE A 62 12.18 13.42 2.76
N ILE A 63 11.83 14.55 2.16
CA ILE A 63 12.36 15.87 2.53
C ILE A 63 11.78 16.30 3.87
N ASP A 64 10.44 16.27 4.00
CA ASP A 64 9.71 16.77 5.15
C ASP A 64 10.03 15.98 6.43
N ASP A 65 10.12 14.64 6.31
CA ASP A 65 10.40 13.76 7.44
C ASP A 65 11.89 13.37 7.54
N SER A 66 12.77 13.97 6.72
CA SER A 66 14.22 13.70 6.69
C SER A 66 14.56 12.20 6.58
N LEU A 67 13.82 11.46 5.77
CA LEU A 67 13.96 10.01 5.65
C LEU A 67 15.18 9.64 4.79
N PRO A 68 15.81 8.47 5.04
CA PRO A 68 16.83 7.95 4.14
C PRO A 68 16.27 7.71 2.72
N PHE A 69 17.06 8.01 1.68
CA PHE A 69 16.66 7.79 0.27
C PHE A 69 16.34 6.34 -0.10
N THR A 70 16.71 5.38 0.75
CA THR A 70 16.42 3.96 0.57
C THR A 70 15.08 3.54 1.18
N THR A 71 14.39 4.41 1.92
CA THR A 71 13.18 4.06 2.67
C THR A 71 12.11 3.44 1.79
N PHE A 72 11.84 4.06 0.63
CA PHE A 72 10.83 3.62 -0.32
C PHE A 72 11.29 2.51 -1.27
N THR A 73 12.56 2.10 -1.20
CA THR A 73 13.10 0.95 -1.93
C THR A 73 13.18 -0.31 -1.08
N LYS A 74 12.86 -0.24 0.22
CA LYS A 74 12.84 -1.41 1.11
C LYS A 74 11.61 -2.28 0.82
N SER A 75 11.77 -3.60 0.89
CA SER A 75 10.72 -4.59 0.58
C SER A 75 9.42 -4.36 1.34
N GLY A 76 9.49 -4.05 2.65
CA GLY A 76 8.30 -3.76 3.45
C GLY A 76 7.53 -2.52 2.97
N MET A 77 8.24 -1.46 2.57
CA MET A 77 7.61 -0.25 2.06
C MET A 77 7.04 -0.47 0.65
N ILE A 78 7.76 -1.20 -0.21
CA ILE A 78 7.26 -1.59 -1.54
C ILE A 78 5.95 -2.39 -1.40
N ASN A 79 5.90 -3.35 -0.47
CA ASN A 79 4.69 -4.14 -0.21
C ASN A 79 3.53 -3.26 0.28
N LEU A 80 3.80 -2.28 1.14
CA LEU A 80 2.80 -1.32 1.59
C LEU A 80 2.25 -0.49 0.43
N LEU A 81 3.13 0.08 -0.40
CA LEU A 81 2.74 0.86 -1.57
C LEU A 81 1.91 0.04 -2.56
N LYS A 82 2.31 -1.21 -2.83
CA LYS A 82 1.55 -2.14 -3.68
C LYS A 82 0.20 -2.54 -3.08
N THR A 83 0.04 -2.45 -1.76
CA THR A 83 -1.26 -2.67 -1.11
C THR A 83 -2.21 -1.50 -1.38
N PHE A 84 -1.70 -0.27 -1.44
CA PHE A 84 -2.48 0.91 -1.78
C PHE A 84 -2.79 1.00 -3.28
N ASP A 85 -1.77 0.80 -4.11
CA ASP A 85 -1.91 0.77 -5.57
C ASP A 85 -0.99 -0.30 -6.16
N PRO A 86 -1.51 -1.47 -6.54
CA PRO A 86 -0.69 -2.56 -7.07
C PRO A 86 -0.04 -2.24 -8.41
N ARG A 87 -0.45 -1.17 -9.10
CA ARG A 87 0.12 -0.73 -10.39
C ARG A 87 1.27 0.25 -10.23
N TYR A 88 1.46 0.77 -9.02
CA TYR A 88 2.52 1.72 -8.74
C TYR A 88 3.86 1.01 -8.54
N GLU A 89 4.85 1.43 -9.33
CA GLU A 89 6.23 1.02 -9.15
C GLU A 89 7.03 2.23 -8.64
N PRO A 90 7.61 2.15 -7.42
CA PRO A 90 8.36 3.25 -6.83
C PRO A 90 9.59 3.63 -7.67
N PRO A 91 9.97 4.92 -7.69
CA PRO A 91 11.17 5.36 -8.39
C PRO A 91 12.42 4.74 -7.77
N SER A 92 13.45 4.55 -8.60
CA SER A 92 14.75 4.09 -8.11
C SER A 92 15.37 5.11 -7.14
N ARG A 93 16.26 4.65 -6.27
CA ARG A 93 17.04 5.55 -5.40
C ARG A 93 17.73 6.66 -6.18
N PHE A 94 18.33 6.35 -7.33
CA PHE A 94 19.02 7.35 -8.17
C PHE A 94 18.05 8.42 -8.67
N THR A 95 16.84 8.02 -9.06
CA THR A 95 15.78 8.93 -9.47
C THR A 95 15.32 9.82 -8.32
N ILE A 96 15.21 9.27 -7.10
CA ILE A 96 14.85 10.04 -5.90
C ILE A 96 15.94 11.08 -5.61
N VAL A 97 17.21 10.68 -5.58
CA VAL A 97 18.34 11.58 -5.32
C VAL A 97 18.38 12.72 -6.33
N SER A 98 18.29 12.41 -7.62
CA SER A 98 18.27 13.44 -8.68
C SER A 98 17.14 14.45 -8.47
N ARG A 99 15.94 14.01 -8.07
CA ARG A 99 14.82 14.93 -7.84
C ARG A 99 15.00 15.80 -6.60
N VAL A 100 15.60 15.25 -5.53
CA VAL A 100 15.92 16.02 -4.33
C VAL A 100 16.97 17.08 -4.67
N ASP A 101 18.00 16.71 -5.45
CA ASP A 101 19.02 17.66 -5.92
C ASP A 101 18.39 18.77 -6.77
N ASP A 102 17.48 18.45 -7.70
CA ASP A 102 16.78 19.45 -8.50
C ASP A 102 15.98 20.44 -7.63
N ILE A 103 15.30 19.93 -6.59
CA ILE A 103 14.54 20.76 -5.65
C ILE A 103 15.47 21.66 -4.84
N TYR A 104 16.61 21.15 -4.39
CA TYR A 104 17.61 21.93 -3.66
C TYR A 104 18.15 23.08 -4.50
N HIS A 105 18.57 22.83 -5.74
CA HIS A 105 19.09 23.88 -6.62
C HIS A 105 18.03 24.95 -6.89
N LYS A 106 16.78 24.54 -7.14
CA LYS A 106 15.66 25.48 -7.32
C LYS A 106 15.48 26.38 -6.10
N TYR A 107 15.50 25.80 -4.89
CA TYR A 107 15.36 26.57 -3.66
C TYR A 107 16.53 27.55 -3.46
N VAL A 108 17.76 27.11 -3.72
CA VAL A 108 18.95 27.96 -3.62
C VAL A 108 18.88 29.12 -4.61
N ASP A 109 18.42 28.88 -5.84
CA ASP A 109 18.27 29.93 -6.85
C ASP A 109 17.18 30.94 -6.45
N GLU A 110 16.06 30.49 -5.88
CA GLU A 110 15.01 31.37 -5.35
C GLU A 110 15.53 32.27 -4.20
N VAL A 111 16.33 31.71 -3.29
CA VAL A 111 16.93 32.46 -2.17
C VAL A 111 17.99 33.44 -2.63
N LYS A 112 18.81 33.11 -3.65
CA LYS A 112 19.85 34.02 -4.18
C LYS A 112 19.30 35.25 -4.90
N VAL A 113 18.06 35.18 -5.37
CA VAL A 113 17.38 36.28 -6.09
C VAL A 113 16.59 37.17 -5.13
N SER A 114 16.44 36.76 -3.86
CA SER A 114 15.78 37.52 -2.78
C SER A 114 16.77 38.36 -1.99
#